data_AF-A0A535ZMN0-F1
#
_entry.id   AF-A0A535ZMN0-F1
#
_cell.length_a   1.000
_cell.length_b   1.000
_cell.length_c   1.000
_cell.angle_alpha   90.00
_cell.angle_beta   90.00
_cell.angle_gamma   90.00
#
_symmetry.space_group_name_H-M   'P 1'
#
loop_
_entity.id
_entity.type
_entity.pdbx_description
1 polymer ?
#
loop_
_entity_poly.entity_id
_entity_poly.type
_entity_poly.pdbx_seq_one_letter_code
_entity_poly.pdbx_strand_id
1 'polypeptide(L)'
;MSRERHKRAGCGADTCEVKSRLASFGAGFLLLAVASGCGGLQPQDAGQALREGGAAIAKLKTVKATLTFAKGTITFQTFSLVKAAAQLRLPLDSDTTYTVRQQDAQFALEIIISGGHVYLHLPFSGYNEVTGAEAAAIPDLAKLFDPLKGLPAVIPAGHSLKYLGAEQVDGVDSHKVQATYSPDQVHGMLPELTSAGNVDAVIWI
;
A
#
# COMPACT_ATOMS: atom_id res chain seq x y z
N MET A 1 -47.90 -3.11 52.38
CA MET A 1 -47.18 -3.95 53.36
C MET A 1 -47.83 -5.33 53.34
N SER A 2 -47.26 -6.25 52.57
CA SER A 2 -47.84 -7.57 52.31
C SER A 2 -47.19 -8.62 53.21
N ARG A 3 -48.02 -9.43 53.88
CA ARG A 3 -47.68 -10.44 54.89
C ARG A 3 -47.23 -11.75 54.25
N GLU A 4 -46.15 -12.27 54.84
CA GLU A 4 -45.76 -13.65 55.16
C GLU A 4 -46.16 -14.87 54.29
N ARG A 5 -45.18 -15.79 54.29
CA ARG A 5 -45.09 -17.06 53.59
C ARG A 5 -45.86 -18.20 54.29
N HIS A 6 -45.93 -19.29 53.52
CA HIS A 6 -45.89 -20.70 53.91
C HIS A 6 -47.21 -21.41 54.21
N LYS A 7 -47.55 -22.35 53.32
CA LYS A 7 -48.26 -23.57 53.65
C LYS A 7 -47.58 -24.76 52.95
N ARG A 8 -47.07 -25.69 53.75
CA ARG A 8 -46.68 -27.06 53.34
C ARG A 8 -47.95 -27.92 53.21
N ALA A 9 -47.92 -28.91 52.34
CA ALA A 9 -48.09 -30.34 52.67
C ALA A 9 -48.62 -31.12 51.46
N GLY A 10 -48.01 -32.28 51.21
CA GLY A 10 -48.43 -33.25 50.20
C GLY A 10 -47.45 -34.41 50.14
N CYS A 11 -47.43 -35.24 51.18
CA CYS A 11 -46.84 -36.57 51.16
C CYS A 11 -47.68 -37.48 50.25
N GLY A 12 -47.05 -38.14 49.30
CA GLY A 12 -47.51 -39.40 48.72
C GLY A 12 -46.31 -40.34 48.73
N ALA A 13 -46.31 -41.26 49.70
CA ALA A 13 -45.39 -42.37 49.73
C ALA A 13 -46.07 -43.53 49.00
N ASP A 14 -45.48 -43.99 47.91
CA ASP A 14 -45.61 -45.37 47.47
C ASP A 14 -44.28 -45.81 46.87
N THR A 15 -43.75 -46.86 47.48
CA THR A 15 -42.50 -47.55 47.21
C THR A 15 -42.54 -48.28 45.88
N CYS A 16 -41.45 -48.24 45.10
CA CYS A 16 -41.02 -49.41 44.33
C CYS A 16 -39.59 -49.26 43.77
N GLU A 17 -38.77 -50.24 44.15
CA GLU A 17 -37.64 -50.82 43.41
C GLU A 17 -36.52 -49.91 42.88
N VAL A 18 -35.44 -49.87 43.66
CA VAL A 18 -34.07 -49.69 43.17
C VAL A 18 -33.71 -50.92 42.33
N LYS A 19 -33.84 -50.81 41.01
CA LYS A 19 -33.32 -51.82 40.08
C LYS A 19 -32.22 -51.21 39.22
N SER A 20 -31.00 -51.48 39.69
CA SER A 20 -29.74 -51.30 38.99
C SER A 20 -29.86 -51.65 37.50
N ARG A 21 -29.64 -50.65 36.64
CA ARG A 21 -29.26 -50.88 35.24
C ARG A 21 -28.02 -50.04 34.94
N LEU A 22 -26.88 -50.73 34.91
CA LEU A 22 -25.73 -50.33 34.13
C LEU A 22 -26.15 -50.16 32.67
N ALA A 23 -25.94 -48.97 32.13
CA ALA A 23 -25.76 -48.72 30.69
C ALA A 23 -24.87 -47.47 30.60
N SER A 24 -23.58 -47.61 30.25
CA SER A 24 -23.08 -47.81 28.89
C SER A 24 -22.96 -46.48 28.13
N PHE A 25 -21.71 -46.02 28.03
CA PHE A 25 -21.11 -45.15 27.01
C PHE A 25 -21.69 -43.75 26.76
N GLY A 26 -20.86 -42.73 26.99
CA GLY A 26 -21.10 -41.36 26.55
C GLY A 26 -19.92 -40.44 26.86
N ALA A 27 -18.77 -40.70 26.23
CA ALA A 27 -17.62 -39.79 26.26
C ALA A 27 -17.98 -38.50 25.49
N GLY A 28 -18.30 -37.43 26.22
CA GLY A 28 -18.53 -36.10 25.66
C GLY A 28 -17.29 -35.22 25.82
N PHE A 29 -16.28 -35.44 24.99
CA PHE A 29 -15.14 -34.54 24.81
C PHE A 29 -15.62 -33.35 23.95
N LEU A 30 -16.14 -32.28 24.57
CA LEU A 30 -16.44 -31.05 23.84
C LEU A 30 -15.13 -30.23 23.72
N LEU A 31 -14.44 -30.43 22.60
CA LEU A 31 -13.32 -29.64 22.15
C LEU A 31 -13.73 -28.15 22.03
N LEU A 32 -13.24 -27.31 22.94
CA LEU A 32 -13.14 -25.87 22.68
C LEU A 32 -12.11 -25.67 21.57
N ALA A 33 -12.59 -25.50 20.33
CA ALA A 33 -11.76 -25.07 19.22
C ALA A 33 -11.33 -23.61 19.45
N VAL A 34 -10.09 -23.43 19.88
CA VAL A 34 -9.42 -22.13 19.94
C VAL A 34 -9.14 -21.70 18.51
N ALA A 35 -10.03 -20.90 17.91
CA ALA A 35 -9.76 -20.18 16.66
C ALA A 35 -8.95 -18.90 16.98
N SER A 36 -7.73 -19.07 17.49
CA SER A 36 -6.76 -17.99 17.61
C SER A 36 -5.74 -18.10 16.48
N GLY A 37 -5.77 -17.16 15.54
CA GLY A 37 -4.63 -16.86 14.68
C GLY A 37 -4.71 -17.36 13.24
N CYS A 38 -5.48 -16.66 12.41
CA CYS A 38 -5.01 -16.31 11.06
C CYS A 38 -5.08 -14.79 10.98
N GLY A 39 -4.02 -14.12 11.42
CA GLY A 39 -3.86 -12.67 11.35
C GLY A 39 -3.53 -12.23 9.93
N GLY A 40 -4.49 -12.39 9.01
CA GLY A 40 -4.42 -11.83 7.67
C GLY A 40 -5.46 -10.71 7.53
N LEU A 41 -5.16 -9.72 6.69
CA LEU A 41 -6.11 -8.66 6.36
C LEU A 41 -7.44 -9.25 5.87
N GLN A 42 -8.55 -8.79 6.47
CA GLN A 42 -9.89 -9.18 6.03
C GLN A 42 -10.19 -8.56 4.66
N PRO A 43 -10.87 -9.27 3.73
CA PRO A 43 -11.24 -8.69 2.45
C PRO A 43 -11.97 -7.34 2.60
N GLN A 44 -11.54 -6.34 1.85
CA GLN A 44 -12.08 -4.98 1.86
C GLN A 44 -12.63 -4.60 0.47
N ASP A 45 -13.58 -3.65 0.43
CA ASP A 45 -13.98 -2.98 -0.81
C ASP A 45 -12.76 -2.33 -1.49
N ALA A 46 -12.53 -2.64 -2.76
CA ALA A 46 -11.38 -2.14 -3.51
C ALA A 46 -11.37 -0.61 -3.60
N GLY A 47 -12.53 0.01 -3.82
CA GLY A 47 -12.64 1.46 -3.89
C GLY A 47 -12.33 2.12 -2.54
N GLN A 48 -12.77 1.52 -1.45
CA GLN A 48 -12.48 1.99 -0.10
C GLN A 48 -10.98 1.90 0.20
N ALA A 49 -10.35 0.76 -0.08
CA ALA A 49 -8.92 0.58 0.13
C ALA A 49 -8.09 1.65 -0.62
N LEU A 50 -8.40 1.91 -1.90
CA LEU A 50 -7.72 2.95 -2.68
C LEU A 50 -7.96 4.37 -2.15
N ARG A 51 -9.19 4.69 -1.71
CA ARG A 51 -9.51 6.00 -1.10
C ARG A 51 -8.76 6.22 0.21
N GLU A 52 -8.72 5.21 1.07
CA GLU A 52 -8.06 5.28 2.37
C GLU A 52 -6.56 5.45 2.22
N GLY A 53 -5.92 4.66 1.35
CA GLY A 53 -4.49 4.83 1.15
C GLY A 53 -4.10 6.07 0.34
N GLY A 54 -4.91 6.53 -0.62
CA GLY A 54 -4.72 7.85 -1.23
C GLY A 54 -4.75 8.98 -0.18
N ALA A 55 -5.70 8.94 0.74
CA ALA A 55 -5.79 9.86 1.87
C ALA A 55 -4.65 9.71 2.89
N ALA A 56 -4.08 8.50 3.05
CA ALA A 56 -2.91 8.28 3.89
C ALA A 56 -1.64 8.85 3.24
N ILE A 57 -1.43 8.63 1.95
CA ILE A 57 -0.28 9.16 1.19
C ILE A 57 -0.31 10.69 1.20
N ALA A 58 -1.49 11.32 1.11
CA ALA A 58 -1.64 12.78 1.19
C ALA A 58 -1.09 13.41 2.49
N LYS A 59 -0.94 12.61 3.55
CA LYS A 59 -0.48 13.06 4.87
C LYS A 59 1.02 12.86 5.08
N LEU A 60 1.71 12.16 4.17
CA LEU A 60 3.13 11.86 4.29
C LEU A 60 3.95 13.16 4.31
N LYS A 61 5.03 13.15 5.09
CA LYS A 61 6.01 14.24 5.17
C LYS A 61 7.36 13.82 4.61
N THR A 62 7.69 12.55 4.78
CA THR A 62 8.92 11.96 4.29
C THR A 62 8.63 10.62 3.67
N VAL A 63 9.28 10.31 2.55
CA VAL A 63 9.06 9.05 1.82
C VAL A 63 10.39 8.50 1.33
N LYS A 64 10.56 7.18 1.43
CA LYS A 64 11.57 6.46 0.66
C LYS A 64 10.86 5.81 -0.52
N ALA A 65 11.27 6.13 -1.73
CA ALA A 65 10.64 5.64 -2.94
C ALA A 65 11.67 4.97 -3.85
N THR A 66 11.28 3.88 -4.50
CA THR A 66 12.08 3.24 -5.54
C THR A 66 11.21 3.06 -6.77
N LEU A 67 11.67 3.56 -7.91
CA LEU A 67 11.05 3.36 -9.21
C LEU A 67 11.95 2.49 -10.07
N THR A 68 11.37 1.49 -10.72
CA THR A 68 12.08 0.62 -11.66
C THR A 68 11.34 0.61 -12.99
N PHE A 69 12.06 0.86 -14.08
CA PHE A 69 11.48 0.92 -15.42
C PHE A 69 11.73 -0.42 -16.12
N ALA A 70 10.69 -1.25 -16.19
CA ALA A 70 10.76 -2.56 -16.85
C ALA A 70 10.44 -2.49 -18.35
N LYS A 71 9.62 -1.51 -18.76
CA LYS A 71 9.19 -1.28 -20.15
C LYS A 71 9.05 0.23 -20.37
N GLY A 72 9.35 0.68 -21.59
CA GLY A 72 9.46 2.10 -21.90
C GLY A 72 10.78 2.70 -21.42
N THR A 73 11.14 3.85 -21.98
CA THR A 73 12.37 4.55 -21.65
C THR A 73 12.03 5.99 -21.29
N ILE A 74 12.27 6.38 -20.04
CA ILE A 74 12.36 7.79 -19.68
C ILE A 74 13.76 8.25 -20.05
N THR A 75 13.84 9.32 -20.84
CA THR A 75 15.12 9.92 -21.20
C THR A 75 15.23 11.35 -20.71
N PHE A 76 16.41 11.71 -20.21
CA PHE A 76 16.77 13.09 -19.89
C PHE A 76 18.25 13.29 -20.20
N GLN A 77 18.63 14.43 -20.77
CA GLN A 77 20.04 14.77 -21.04
C GLN A 77 20.86 13.62 -21.68
N THR A 78 20.29 12.92 -22.67
CA THR A 78 20.85 11.72 -23.35
C THR A 78 20.93 10.43 -22.54
N PHE A 79 20.60 10.47 -21.26
CA PHE A 79 20.53 9.32 -20.38
C PHE A 79 19.19 8.61 -20.49
N SER A 80 19.22 7.28 -20.46
CA SER A 80 18.03 6.44 -20.30
C SER A 80 17.91 6.02 -18.86
N LEU A 81 16.81 6.39 -18.19
CA LEU A 81 16.58 6.07 -16.79
C LEU A 81 16.17 4.59 -16.63
N VAL A 82 16.90 3.86 -15.79
CA VAL A 82 16.65 2.44 -15.50
C VAL A 82 15.96 2.28 -14.15
N LYS A 83 16.46 3.01 -13.15
CA LYS A 83 15.96 2.98 -11.78
C LYS A 83 16.15 4.33 -11.12
N ALA A 84 15.25 4.68 -10.22
CA ALA A 84 15.43 5.79 -9.29
C ALA A 84 15.26 5.30 -7.85
N ALA A 85 16.12 5.73 -6.95
CA ALA A 85 15.95 5.56 -5.52
C ALA A 85 15.97 6.95 -4.87
N ALA A 86 14.91 7.32 -4.17
CA ALA A 86 14.72 8.67 -3.66
C ALA A 86 14.41 8.67 -2.15
N GLN A 87 14.96 9.67 -1.47
CA GLN A 87 14.57 10.09 -0.13
C GLN A 87 13.93 11.47 -0.25
N LEU A 88 12.63 11.54 0.00
CA LEU A 88 11.81 12.72 -0.24
C LEU A 88 11.48 13.39 1.08
N ARG A 89 11.57 14.72 1.10
CA ARG A 89 11.03 15.59 2.14
C ARG A 89 9.96 16.45 1.46
N LEU A 90 8.71 16.06 1.64
CA LEU A 90 7.58 16.62 0.91
C LEU A 90 7.27 18.06 1.35
N PRO A 91 6.88 18.95 0.42
CA PRO A 91 6.44 18.62 -0.94
C PRO A 91 7.51 18.72 -2.04
N LEU A 92 8.70 19.25 -1.78
CA LEU A 92 9.60 19.73 -2.85
C LEU A 92 11.01 19.16 -2.82
N ASP A 93 11.49 18.71 -1.67
CA ASP A 93 12.90 18.37 -1.52
C ASP A 93 13.11 16.87 -1.78
N SER A 94 14.19 16.54 -2.49
CA SER A 94 14.57 15.16 -2.77
C SER A 94 16.08 14.96 -2.81
N ASP A 95 16.53 13.83 -2.26
CA ASP A 95 17.85 13.24 -2.53
C ASP A 95 17.62 11.98 -3.34
N THR A 96 18.01 12.00 -4.61
CA THR A 96 17.68 10.94 -5.57
C THR A 96 18.92 10.41 -6.26
N THR A 97 19.07 9.08 -6.27
CA THR A 97 20.05 8.39 -7.10
C THR A 97 19.35 7.81 -8.33
N TYR A 98 19.68 8.32 -9.51
CA TYR A 98 19.27 7.76 -10.78
C TYR A 98 20.31 6.79 -11.30
N THR A 99 19.90 5.53 -11.47
CA THR A 99 20.65 4.59 -12.29
C THR A 99 20.27 4.82 -13.74
N VAL A 100 21.24 5.28 -14.52
CA VAL A 100 21.05 5.58 -15.93
C VAL A 100 21.89 4.68 -16.81
N ARG A 101 21.43 4.50 -18.04
CA ARG A 101 22.18 3.86 -19.11
C ARG A 101 22.49 4.89 -20.19
N GLN A 102 23.73 4.87 -20.67
CA GLN A 102 24.18 5.59 -21.84
C GLN A 102 24.97 4.60 -22.70
N GLN A 103 24.48 4.34 -23.92
CA GLN A 103 25.02 3.28 -24.78
C GLN A 103 25.07 1.94 -24.01
N ASP A 104 26.25 1.32 -23.90
CA ASP A 104 26.46 0.03 -23.22
C ASP A 104 26.90 0.16 -21.75
N ALA A 105 27.01 1.39 -21.23
CA ALA A 105 27.43 1.66 -19.86
C ALA A 105 26.25 2.03 -18.96
N GLN A 106 26.28 1.58 -17.71
CA GLN A 106 25.33 1.94 -16.67
C GLN A 106 26.06 2.53 -15.47
N PHE A 107 25.57 3.65 -14.96
CA PHE A 107 26.15 4.34 -13.82
C PHE A 107 25.08 5.08 -13.02
N ALA A 108 25.46 5.51 -11.82
CA ALA A 108 24.61 6.29 -10.94
C ALA A 108 24.87 7.79 -11.15
N LEU A 109 23.79 8.56 -11.19
CA LEU A 109 23.76 10.01 -11.05
C LEU A 109 23.11 10.34 -9.73
N GLU A 110 23.70 11.27 -8.98
CA GLU A 110 23.10 11.79 -7.76
C GLU A 110 22.51 13.16 -8.05
N ILE A 111 21.25 13.33 -7.69
CA ILE A 111 20.51 14.58 -7.87
C ILE A 111 19.90 14.98 -6.54
N ILE A 112 20.15 16.23 -6.17
CA ILE A 112 19.58 16.85 -4.98
C ILE A 112 18.69 18.00 -5.45
N ILE A 113 17.42 17.94 -5.10
CA ILE A 113 16.47 19.06 -5.27
C ILE A 113 16.22 19.62 -3.88
N SER A 114 16.55 20.89 -3.66
CA SER A 114 16.39 21.53 -2.36
C SER A 114 16.18 23.02 -2.51
N GLY A 115 15.12 23.56 -1.89
CA GLY A 115 14.86 25.01 -1.90
C GLY A 115 14.70 25.61 -3.30
N GLY A 116 14.28 24.81 -4.29
CA GLY A 116 14.14 25.24 -5.70
C GLY A 116 15.42 25.15 -6.54
N HIS A 117 16.53 24.70 -5.94
CA HIS A 117 17.79 24.45 -6.65
C HIS A 117 17.94 22.96 -6.97
N VAL A 118 18.60 22.67 -8.08
CA VAL A 118 18.88 21.30 -8.52
C VAL A 118 20.38 21.14 -8.63
N TYR A 119 20.94 20.17 -7.90
CA TYR A 119 22.36 19.84 -7.91
C TYR A 119 22.55 18.47 -8.52
N LEU A 120 23.41 18.38 -9.53
CA LEU A 120 23.79 17.15 -10.20
C LEU A 120 25.22 16.78 -9.82
N HIS A 121 25.42 15.53 -9.44
CA HIS A 121 26.72 14.93 -9.24
C HIS A 121 26.87 13.75 -10.20
N LEU A 122 27.73 13.96 -11.19
CA LEU A 122 28.17 12.94 -12.15
C LEU A 122 29.31 12.12 -11.54
N PRO A 123 29.52 10.86 -11.98
CA PRO A 123 30.69 10.09 -11.59
C PRO A 123 31.99 10.88 -11.78
N PHE A 124 32.86 10.85 -10.77
CA PHE A 124 34.17 11.53 -10.76
C PHE A 124 34.13 13.07 -10.78
N SER A 125 32.97 13.68 -10.53
CA SER A 125 32.83 15.14 -10.42
C SER A 125 32.48 15.58 -8.98
N GLY A 126 32.35 16.88 -8.74
CA GLY A 126 31.65 17.38 -7.55
C GLY A 126 30.17 17.65 -7.86
N TYR A 127 29.41 18.12 -6.87
CA TYR A 127 28.07 18.64 -7.12
C TYR A 127 28.15 19.94 -7.92
N ASN A 128 27.39 20.01 -9.00
CA ASN A 128 27.21 21.22 -9.81
C ASN A 128 25.74 21.60 -9.77
N GLU A 129 25.46 22.88 -9.54
CA GLU A 129 24.11 23.40 -9.69
C GLU A 129 23.75 23.47 -11.17
N VAL A 130 22.62 22.87 -11.54
CA VAL A 130 22.05 22.95 -12.88
C VAL A 130 20.85 23.90 -12.85
N THR A 131 20.63 24.63 -13.94
CA THR A 131 19.61 25.70 -13.98
C THR A 131 18.83 25.68 -15.30
N GLY A 132 17.74 26.46 -15.35
CA GLY A 132 16.97 26.66 -16.57
C GLY A 132 16.42 25.38 -17.18
N ALA A 133 16.60 25.21 -18.48
CA ALA A 133 16.08 24.06 -19.23
C ALA A 133 16.71 22.72 -18.78
N GLU A 134 17.96 22.74 -18.31
CA GLU A 134 18.66 21.54 -17.87
C GLU A 134 18.06 20.98 -16.57
N ALA A 135 17.83 21.86 -15.61
CA ALA A 135 17.14 21.53 -14.36
C ALA A 135 15.70 21.05 -14.62
N ALA A 136 14.98 21.73 -15.53
CA ALA A 136 13.60 21.37 -15.88
C ALA A 136 13.47 20.01 -16.59
N ALA A 137 14.55 19.51 -17.19
CA ALA A 137 14.58 18.20 -17.84
C ALA A 137 14.84 17.03 -16.87
N ILE A 138 15.24 17.33 -15.63
CA ILE A 138 15.47 16.30 -14.61
C ILE A 138 14.13 15.90 -14.00
N PRO A 139 13.77 14.60 -13.99
CA PRO A 139 12.55 14.15 -13.35
C PRO A 139 12.53 14.53 -11.87
N ASP A 140 11.40 15.06 -11.39
CA ASP A 140 11.19 15.42 -9.99
C ASP A 140 10.21 14.43 -9.35
N LEU A 141 10.75 13.48 -8.59
CA LEU A 141 9.96 12.43 -7.96
C LEU A 141 9.09 12.93 -6.80
N ALA A 142 9.34 14.12 -6.25
CA ALA A 142 8.48 14.67 -5.21
C ALA A 142 7.07 14.98 -5.76
N LYS A 143 6.96 15.28 -7.07
CA LYS A 143 5.68 15.51 -7.76
C LYS A 143 4.75 14.30 -7.75
N LEU A 144 5.28 13.08 -7.64
CA LEU A 144 4.47 11.88 -7.46
C LEU A 144 3.64 11.92 -6.17
N PHE A 145 4.00 12.77 -5.22
CA PHE A 145 3.31 12.92 -3.94
C PHE A 145 2.57 14.26 -3.84
N ASP A 146 2.44 14.99 -4.96
CA ASP A 146 1.58 16.18 -5.02
C ASP A 146 0.13 15.79 -4.67
N PRO A 147 -0.52 16.49 -3.73
CA PRO A 147 -1.84 16.09 -3.23
C PRO A 147 -2.97 16.27 -4.26
N LEU A 148 -2.76 17.05 -5.33
CA LEU A 148 -3.78 17.35 -6.34
C LEU A 148 -3.59 16.56 -7.63
N LYS A 149 -2.35 16.22 -7.97
CA LYS A 149 -1.99 15.62 -9.26
C LYS A 149 -1.17 14.33 -9.15
N GLY A 150 -0.58 14.05 -7.99
CA GLY A 150 0.22 12.86 -7.73
C GLY A 150 -0.61 11.63 -7.32
N LEU A 151 0.09 10.62 -6.81
CA LEU A 151 -0.46 9.38 -6.25
C LEU A 151 -1.62 9.59 -5.28
N PRO A 152 -1.60 10.58 -4.34
CA PRO A 152 -2.75 10.81 -3.45
C PRO A 152 -4.08 11.07 -4.17
N ALA A 153 -4.02 11.79 -5.30
CA ALA A 153 -5.20 12.12 -6.10
C ALA A 153 -5.50 11.06 -7.14
N VAL A 154 -4.46 10.45 -7.72
CA VAL A 154 -4.62 9.49 -8.83
C VAL A 154 -5.07 8.12 -8.34
N ILE A 155 -4.44 7.55 -7.31
CA ILE A 155 -4.80 6.22 -6.77
C ILE A 155 -6.32 6.05 -6.57
N PRO A 156 -7.03 6.95 -5.87
CA PRO A 156 -8.47 6.80 -5.65
C PRO A 156 -9.34 7.00 -6.91
N ALA A 157 -8.79 7.57 -7.97
CA ALA A 157 -9.51 7.88 -9.22
C ALA A 157 -9.47 6.74 -10.25
N GLY A 158 -8.96 5.57 -9.87
CA GLY A 158 -8.93 4.38 -10.71
C GLY A 158 -10.35 3.85 -11.01
N HIS A 159 -10.50 3.19 -12.15
CA HIS A 159 -11.74 2.54 -12.55
C HIS A 159 -11.50 1.04 -12.82
N SER A 160 -12.56 0.29 -13.14
CA SER A 160 -12.50 -1.16 -13.36
C SER A 160 -11.88 -1.91 -12.17
N LEU A 161 -12.24 -1.48 -10.95
CA LEU A 161 -11.60 -1.93 -9.72
C LEU A 161 -11.86 -3.41 -9.44
N LYS A 162 -10.82 -4.13 -9.04
CA LYS A 162 -10.92 -5.52 -8.62
C LYS A 162 -10.01 -5.80 -7.43
N TYR A 163 -10.61 -6.25 -6.32
CA TYR A 163 -9.85 -6.79 -5.20
C TYR A 163 -9.25 -8.14 -5.59
N LEU A 164 -7.94 -8.30 -5.43
CA LEU A 164 -7.20 -9.50 -5.81
C LEU A 164 -6.85 -10.38 -4.60
N GLY A 165 -6.83 -9.82 -3.40
CA GLY A 165 -6.50 -10.54 -2.17
C GLY A 165 -5.65 -9.72 -1.21
N ALA A 166 -5.13 -10.38 -0.18
CA ALA A 166 -4.12 -9.82 0.71
C ALA A 166 -2.75 -10.46 0.39
N GLU A 167 -1.70 -9.65 0.33
CA GLU A 167 -0.32 -10.08 0.11
C GLU A 167 0.62 -9.26 1.00
N GLN A 168 1.79 -9.80 1.33
CA GLN A 168 2.82 -9.02 2.03
C GLN A 168 3.72 -8.28 1.06
N VAL A 169 3.95 -6.99 1.35
CA VAL A 169 4.98 -6.17 0.70
C VAL A 169 5.96 -5.74 1.79
N ASP A 170 7.22 -6.12 1.64
CA ASP A 170 8.28 -5.85 2.64
C ASP A 170 7.90 -6.26 4.08
N GLY A 171 7.17 -7.37 4.22
CA GLY A 171 6.71 -7.91 5.51
C GLY A 171 5.48 -7.21 6.09
N VAL A 172 4.84 -6.30 5.36
CA VAL A 172 3.60 -5.62 5.75
C VAL A 172 2.44 -6.24 4.98
N ASP A 173 1.41 -6.70 5.67
CA ASP A 173 0.17 -7.16 5.02
C ASP A 173 -0.48 -5.98 4.28
N SER A 174 -0.87 -6.19 3.02
CA SER A 174 -1.47 -5.16 2.16
C SER A 174 -2.62 -5.71 1.33
N HIS A 175 -3.61 -4.87 1.07
CA HIS A 175 -4.69 -5.14 0.13
C HIS A 175 -4.18 -4.99 -1.30
N LYS A 176 -4.24 -6.06 -2.07
CA LYS A 176 -3.88 -6.05 -3.49
C LYS A 176 -5.10 -5.72 -4.34
N VAL A 177 -5.04 -4.60 -5.05
CA VAL A 177 -6.13 -4.07 -5.86
C VAL A 177 -5.65 -3.85 -7.29
N GLN A 178 -6.41 -4.32 -8.26
CA GLN A 178 -6.27 -3.95 -9.65
C GLN A 178 -7.14 -2.74 -9.97
N ALA A 179 -6.60 -1.81 -10.75
CA ALA A 179 -7.31 -0.64 -11.26
C ALA A 179 -6.78 -0.25 -12.64
N THR A 180 -7.59 0.49 -13.39
CA THR A 180 -7.20 1.07 -14.68
C THR A 180 -7.21 2.60 -14.57
N TYR A 181 -6.25 3.23 -15.24
CA TYR A 181 -6.04 4.69 -15.27
C TYR A 181 -5.96 5.21 -16.70
N SER A 182 -6.38 6.45 -16.92
CA SER A 182 -6.20 7.10 -18.23
C SER A 182 -4.75 7.55 -18.43
N PRO A 183 -4.31 7.72 -19.70
CA PRO A 183 -3.00 8.33 -20.00
C PRO A 183 -2.81 9.68 -19.31
N ASP A 184 -3.84 10.52 -19.29
CA ASP A 184 -3.76 11.87 -18.70
C ASP A 184 -3.56 11.83 -17.18
N GLN A 185 -4.18 10.87 -16.48
CA GLN A 185 -3.95 10.68 -15.05
C GLN A 185 -2.50 10.31 -14.77
N VAL A 186 -1.92 9.40 -15.57
CA VAL A 186 -0.54 8.96 -15.39
C VAL A 186 0.45 10.07 -15.75
N HIS A 187 0.23 10.74 -16.87
CA HIS A 187 1.05 11.88 -17.29
C HIS A 187 0.98 13.06 -16.31
N GLY A 188 -0.18 13.27 -15.69
CA GLY A 188 -0.38 14.31 -14.69
C GLY A 188 0.45 14.12 -13.41
N MET A 189 0.78 12.88 -13.03
CA MET A 189 1.63 12.60 -11.86
C MET A 189 3.10 12.92 -12.13
N LEU A 190 3.58 12.51 -13.30
CA LEU A 190 4.97 12.65 -13.71
C LEU A 190 4.99 12.75 -15.25
N PRO A 191 5.28 13.93 -15.83
CA PRO A 191 5.17 14.17 -17.28
C PRO A 191 5.98 13.21 -18.16
N GLU A 192 7.05 12.65 -17.61
CA GLU A 192 7.91 11.67 -18.25
C GLU A 192 7.21 10.31 -18.45
N LEU A 193 6.12 10.05 -17.73
CA LEU A 193 5.28 8.88 -17.93
C LEU A 193 4.25 9.17 -19.02
N THR A 194 4.36 8.41 -20.11
CA THR A 194 3.42 8.51 -21.24
C THR A 194 2.91 7.13 -21.60
N SER A 195 1.66 7.07 -22.07
CA SER A 195 1.03 5.83 -22.53
C SER A 195 0.15 6.11 -23.74
N ALA A 196 0.17 5.21 -24.72
CA ALA A 196 -0.69 5.28 -25.90
C ALA A 196 -2.14 4.83 -25.60
N GLY A 197 -2.38 4.23 -24.43
CA GLY A 197 -3.70 3.75 -24.02
C GLY A 197 -3.84 3.69 -22.50
N ASN A 198 -4.99 3.22 -22.04
CA ASN A 198 -5.24 3.04 -20.62
C ASN A 198 -4.14 2.21 -19.94
N VAL A 199 -3.80 2.58 -18.71
CA VAL A 199 -2.75 1.96 -17.92
C VAL A 199 -3.39 1.04 -16.89
N ASP A 200 -3.12 -0.25 -17.02
CA ASP A 200 -3.48 -1.23 -16.01
C ASP A 200 -2.45 -1.21 -14.88
N ALA A 201 -2.95 -1.12 -13.66
CA ALA A 201 -2.14 -1.04 -12.46
C ALA A 201 -2.56 -2.09 -11.43
N VAL A 202 -1.58 -2.56 -10.67
CA VAL A 202 -1.78 -3.35 -9.46
C VAL A 202 -1.15 -2.58 -8.31
N ILE A 203 -1.94 -2.35 -7.28
CA ILE A 203 -1.61 -1.51 -6.13
C ILE A 203 -1.72 -2.38 -4.88
N TRP A 204 -0.72 -2.28 -4.02
CA TRP A 204 -0.74 -2.84 -2.67
C TRP A 204 -0.91 -1.68 -1.71
N ILE A 205 -1.94 -1.72 -0.86
CA ILE A 205 -2.36 -0.60 -0.03
C ILE A 205 -2.80 -1.01 1.37
#